data_AF-A0A821XVB8-F1
#
_entry.id   AF-A0A821XVB8-F1
#
_cell.length_a   1.000
_cell.length_b   1.000
_cell.length_c   1.000
_cell.angle_alpha   90.00
_cell.angle_beta   90.00
_cell.angle_gamma   90.00
#
_symmetry.space_group_name_H-M   'P 1'
#
loop_
_entity.id
_entity.type
_entity.pdbx_description
1 polymer ?
#
loop_
_entity_poly.entity_id
_entity_poly.type
_entity_poly.pdbx_seq_one_letter_code
_entity_poly.pdbx_strand_id
1 'polypeptide(L)'
;MNYEKKCDMIRNDPVTCVRYFEHRLKCLWEILSAPCGPFHGYELEDKYVRVEFQVRGSPHIHALLWLKNAPKYDKNNPESIGKCIEFIDKLISVNSK
;
A
#
# COMPACT_ATOMS: atom_id res chain seq x y z
N MET A 1 14.49 21.83 10.17
CA MET A 1 14.94 20.82 11.16
C MET A 1 15.92 19.89 10.49
N ASN A 2 17.14 19.75 11.00
CA ASN A 2 18.15 18.85 10.42
C ASN A 2 17.78 17.38 10.70
N TYR A 3 18.45 16.45 10.01
CA TYR A 3 18.21 15.01 10.14
C TYR A 3 18.52 14.50 11.55
N GLU A 4 19.61 14.95 12.15
CA GLU A 4 20.04 14.58 13.50
C GLU A 4 18.95 14.88 14.55
N LYS A 5 18.40 16.09 14.53
CA LYS A 5 17.33 16.48 15.45
C LYS A 5 16.06 15.64 15.26
N LYS A 6 15.75 15.20 14.04
CA LYS A 6 14.64 14.25 13.79
C LYS A 6 14.93 12.89 14.44
N CYS A 7 16.14 12.37 14.27
CA CYS A 7 16.56 11.11 14.88
C CYS A 7 16.54 11.18 16.41
N ASP A 8 16.97 12.30 17.01
CA ASP A 8 16.92 12.50 18.46
C ASP A 8 15.51 12.49 19.00
N MET A 9 14.58 13.19 18.34
CA MET A 9 13.17 13.20 18.75
C MET A 9 12.54 11.79 18.71
N ILE A 10 12.83 11.00 17.68
CA ILE A 10 12.34 9.62 17.57
C ILE A 10 12.92 8.74 18.68
N ARG A 11 14.22 8.88 18.99
CA ARG A 11 14.89 8.12 20.06
C ARG A 11 14.38 8.48 21.45
N ASN A 12 13.98 9.73 21.66
CA ASN A 12 13.48 10.21 22.94
C ASN A 12 12.03 9.75 23.23
N ASP A 13 11.23 9.47 22.21
CA ASP A 13 9.87 8.95 22.38
C ASP A 13 9.50 7.88 21.32
N PRO A 14 10.13 6.69 21.38
CA PRO A 14 9.92 5.64 20.39
C PRO A 14 8.52 5.02 20.50
N VAL A 15 7.91 5.01 21.69
CA VAL A 15 6.59 4.41 21.91
C VAL A 15 5.50 5.22 21.20
N THR A 16 5.51 6.55 21.35
CA THR A 16 4.56 7.41 20.63
C THR A 16 4.78 7.32 19.13
N CYS A 17 6.03 7.29 18.66
CA CYS A 17 6.33 7.12 17.23
C CYS A 17 5.72 5.84 16.66
N VAL A 18 5.86 4.70 17.35
CA VAL A 18 5.30 3.41 16.92
C VAL A 18 3.76 3.43 16.96
N ARG A 19 3.15 3.99 18.01
CA ARG A 19 1.68 4.15 18.09
C ARG A 19 1.13 5.00 16.94
N TYR A 20 1.81 6.09 16.62
CA TYR A 20 1.42 6.96 15.51
C TYR A 20 1.53 6.24 14.15
N PHE A 21 2.59 5.45 13.97
CA PHE A 21 2.75 4.61 12.78
C PHE A 21 1.62 3.57 12.67
N GLU A 22 1.28 2.88 13.76
CA GLU A 22 0.16 1.93 13.78
C GLU A 22 -1.17 2.60 13.46
N HIS A 23 -1.44 3.77 14.04
CA HIS A 23 -2.63 4.56 13.73
C HIS A 23 -2.71 4.91 12.23
N ARG A 24 -1.60 5.40 11.66
CA ARG A 24 -1.52 5.67 10.22
C ARG A 24 -1.77 4.43 9.37
N LEU A 25 -1.31 3.25 9.81
CA LEU A 25 -1.60 2.01 9.12
C LEU A 25 -3.07 1.64 9.15
N LYS A 26 -3.75 1.82 10.28
CA LYS A 26 -5.20 1.60 10.39
C LYS A 26 -5.97 2.49 9.43
N CYS A 27 -5.68 3.79 9.41
CA CYS A 27 -6.29 4.73 8.47
C CYS A 27 -6.00 4.35 7.01
N LEU A 28 -4.77 3.91 6.70
CA LEU A 28 -4.46 3.43 5.35
C LEU A 28 -5.36 2.25 4.98
N TRP A 29 -5.57 1.28 5.87
CA TRP A 29 -6.43 0.13 5.59
C TRP A 29 -7.90 0.51 5.41
N GLU A 30 -8.40 1.48 6.17
CA GLU A 30 -9.75 2.03 5.99
C GLU A 30 -9.90 2.66 4.61
N ILE A 31 -8.93 3.46 4.17
CA ILE A 31 -8.93 4.09 2.84
C ILE A 31 -8.87 3.04 1.73
N LEU A 32 -7.99 2.03 1.87
CA LEU A 32 -7.82 0.98 0.86
C LEU A 32 -9.04 0.06 0.75
N SER A 33 -9.80 -0.12 1.83
CA SER A 33 -11.00 -0.98 1.86
C SER A 33 -12.30 -0.21 1.63
N ALA A 34 -12.25 1.12 1.49
CA ALA A 34 -13.43 1.94 1.27
C ALA A 34 -14.06 1.67 -0.11
N PRO A 35 -15.39 1.72 -0.24
CA PRO A 35 -16.06 1.58 -1.55
C PRO A 35 -15.62 2.62 -2.58
N CYS A 36 -15.29 3.83 -2.12
CA CYS A 36 -14.72 4.92 -2.91
C CYS A 36 -13.19 4.99 -2.83
N GLY A 37 -12.55 3.87 -2.48
CA GLY A 37 -11.10 3.76 -2.36
C GLY A 37 -10.37 3.88 -3.70
N PRO A 38 -9.02 3.80 -3.69
CA PRO A 38 -8.19 4.07 -4.87
C PRO A 38 -8.29 2.99 -5.96
N PHE A 39 -8.99 1.88 -5.71
CA PHE A 39 -9.06 0.75 -6.62
C PHE A 39 -10.20 0.85 -7.64
N HIS A 40 -10.72 2.04 -7.94
CA HIS A 40 -11.61 2.32 -9.07
C HIS A 40 -12.79 1.33 -9.25
N GLY A 41 -13.43 0.96 -8.13
CA GLY A 41 -14.59 0.05 -8.07
C GLY A 41 -14.25 -1.41 -7.78
N TYR A 42 -12.97 -1.78 -7.71
CA TYR A 42 -12.56 -3.10 -7.24
C TYR A 42 -12.53 -3.15 -5.71
N GLU A 43 -13.20 -4.14 -5.13
CA GLU A 43 -13.21 -4.40 -3.69
C GLU A 43 -11.91 -5.11 -3.27
N LEU A 44 -11.32 -4.71 -2.14
CA LEU A 44 -10.19 -5.43 -1.53
C LEU A 44 -10.72 -6.73 -0.90
N GLU A 45 -10.39 -7.88 -1.49
CA GLU A 45 -10.84 -9.19 -1.04
C GLU A 45 -9.92 -9.78 0.03
N ASP A 46 -8.61 -9.65 -0.16
CA ASP A 46 -7.62 -10.20 0.77
C ASP A 46 -6.33 -9.36 0.76
N LYS A 47 -5.52 -9.52 1.82
CA LYS A 47 -4.21 -8.88 1.93
C LYS A 47 -3.22 -9.71 2.75
N TYR A 48 -1.97 -9.64 2.34
CA TYR A 48 -0.82 -10.08 3.12
C TYR A 48 -0.01 -8.85 3.51
N VAL A 49 0.34 -8.71 4.79
CA VAL A 49 1.05 -7.54 5.31
C VAL A 49 2.20 -8.01 6.18
N ARG A 50 3.39 -7.45 5.93
CA ARG A 50 4.59 -7.66 6.74
C ARG A 50 5.19 -6.31 7.14
N VAL A 51 5.51 -6.15 8.42
CA VAL A 51 6.24 -4.99 8.93
C VAL A 51 7.70 -5.38 9.14
N GLU A 52 8.61 -4.64 8.52
CA GLU A 52 10.05 -4.82 8.66
C GLU A 52 10.69 -3.58 9.25
N PHE A 53 11.62 -3.77 10.18
CA PHE A 53 12.41 -2.68 10.74
C PHE A 53 13.71 -2.58 9.95
N GLN A 54 13.82 -1.53 9.15
CA GLN A 54 15.07 -1.26 8.43
C GLN A 54 16.17 -0.91 9.44
N VAL A 55 17.45 -1.02 9.03
CA VAL A 55 18.66 -0.76 9.87
C VAL A 55 18.66 0.65 10.52
N ARG A 56 17.73 1.53 10.13
CA ARG A 56 17.52 2.87 10.70
C ARG A 56 16.43 2.93 11.78
N GLY A 57 15.88 1.80 12.20
CA GLY A 57 14.86 1.68 13.26
C GLY A 57 13.44 2.11 12.84
N SER A 58 13.25 2.62 11.62
CA SER A 58 11.94 2.98 11.11
C SER A 58 11.21 1.76 10.56
N PRO A 59 9.93 1.54 10.94
CA PRO A 59 9.13 0.46 10.39
C PRO A 59 8.77 0.74 8.92
N HIS A 60 8.84 -0.29 8.10
CA HIS A 60 8.49 -0.29 6.68
C HIS A 60 7.48 -1.40 6.42
N ILE A 61 6.45 -1.14 5.62
CA ILE A 61 5.39 -2.11 5.35
C ILE A 61 5.53 -2.64 3.94
N HIS A 62 5.57 -3.96 3.83
CA HIS A 62 5.34 -4.68 2.59
C HIS A 62 3.90 -5.20 2.61
N ALA A 63 3.14 -4.93 1.55
CA ALA A 63 1.78 -5.42 1.41
C ALA A 63 1.54 -6.00 0.02
N LEU A 64 0.85 -7.13 -0.03
CA LEU A 64 0.24 -7.68 -1.24
C LEU A 64 -1.27 -7.62 -1.07
N LEU A 65 -1.97 -7.14 -2.09
CA LEU A 65 -3.40 -6.88 -2.06
C LEU A 65 -4.08 -7.66 -3.18
N TRP A 66 -5.16 -8.36 -2.86
CA TRP A 66 -5.98 -9.09 -3.82
C TRP A 66 -7.29 -8.36 -4.01
N LEU A 67 -7.54 -7.98 -5.26
CA LEU A 67 -8.76 -7.28 -5.65
C LEU A 67 -9.76 -8.28 -6.21
N LYS A 68 -10.99 -8.22 -5.69
CA LYS A 68 -12.09 -9.08 -6.09
C LYS A 68 -12.38 -8.90 -7.57
N ASN A 69 -12.57 -10.00 -8.30
CA ASN A 69 -12.85 -10.02 -9.74
C ASN A 69 -11.77 -9.32 -10.61
N ALA A 70 -10.54 -9.15 -10.11
CA ALA A 70 -9.43 -8.72 -10.96
C ALA A 70 -9.22 -9.71 -12.13
N PRO A 71 -8.81 -9.23 -13.32
CA PRO A 71 -8.58 -10.09 -14.47
C PRO A 71 -7.46 -11.09 -14.18
N LYS A 72 -7.65 -12.32 -14.68
CA LYS A 72 -6.65 -13.39 -14.56
C LYS A 72 -5.84 -13.46 -15.85
N TYR A 73 -4.52 -13.40 -15.72
CA TYR A 73 -3.59 -13.52 -16.83
C TYR A 73 -3.51 -14.96 -17.35
N ASP A 74 -3.66 -15.13 -18.66
CA ASP A 74 -3.40 -16.36 -19.39
C ASP A 74 -2.58 -16.03 -20.65
N LYS A 75 -1.36 -16.55 -20.69
CA LYS A 75 -0.40 -16.32 -21.79
C LYS A 75 -0.90 -16.80 -23.15
N ASN A 76 -1.84 -17.75 -23.18
CA ASN A 76 -2.37 -18.33 -24.41
C ASN A 76 -3.66 -17.63 -24.88
N ASN A 77 -4.17 -16.66 -24.11
CA ASN A 77 -5.41 -15.96 -24.41
C ASN A 77 -5.15 -14.45 -24.58
N PRO A 78 -5.09 -13.94 -25.83
CA PRO A 78 -4.88 -12.52 -26.10
C PRO A 78 -5.90 -11.59 -25.43
N GLU A 79 -7.15 -12.02 -25.27
CA GLU A 79 -8.20 -11.23 -24.61
C GLU A 79 -7.90 -11.06 -23.11
N SER A 80 -7.43 -12.11 -22.44
CA SER A 80 -6.99 -12.04 -21.04
C SER A 80 -5.84 -11.05 -20.86
N ILE A 81 -4.87 -11.08 -21.78
CA ILE A 81 -3.73 -10.15 -21.77
C ILE A 81 -4.23 -8.70 -21.89
N GLY A 82 -5.12 -8.42 -22.84
CA GLY A 82 -5.72 -7.10 -23.02
C GLY A 82 -6.43 -6.59 -21.77
N LYS A 83 -7.29 -7.42 -21.15
CA LYS A 83 -7.98 -7.07 -19.90
C LYS A 83 -7.02 -6.78 -18.75
N CYS A 84 -5.91 -7.51 -18.65
CA CYS A 84 -4.89 -7.25 -17.62
C CYS A 84 -4.18 -5.92 -17.84
N ILE A 85 -3.85 -5.57 -19.10
CA ILE A 85 -3.24 -4.28 -19.45
C ILE A 85 -4.18 -3.13 -19.07
N GLU A 86 -5.45 -3.19 -19.49
CA GLU A 86 -6.46 -2.17 -19.16
C GLU A 86 -6.62 -2.00 -17.64
N PHE A 87 -6.62 -3.10 -16.89
CA PHE A 87 -6.68 -3.07 -15.43
C PHE A 87 -5.47 -2.40 -14.80
N ILE A 88 -4.25 -2.71 -15.27
CA ILE A 88 -3.02 -2.10 -14.79
C ILE A 88 -3.02 -0.60 -15.09
N ASP A 89 -3.35 -0.20 -16.32
CA ASP A 89 -3.35 1.22 -16.74
C ASP A 89 -4.38 2.06 -15.97
N LYS A 90 -5.50 1.45 -15.56
CA LYS A 90 -6.51 2.12 -14.73
C LYS A 90 -6.02 2.36 -13.31
N LEU A 91 -5.25 1.44 -12.74
CA LEU A 91 -4.82 1.49 -11.34
C LEU A 91 -3.46 2.17 -11.14
N ILE A 92 -2.57 2.07 -12.12
CA ILE A 92 -1.18 2.52 -12.04
C ILE A 92 -0.96 3.57 -13.13
N SER A 93 -0.64 4.79 -12.73
CA SER A 93 -0.27 5.86 -13.65
C SER A 93 0.97 6.59 -13.16
N VAL A 94 1.84 6.95 -14.10
CA VAL A 94 2.99 7.85 -13.87
C VAL A 94 2.63 9.31 -14.11
N ASN A 95 1.42 9.60 -14.60
CA ASN A 95 0.94 10.96 -14.72
C ASN A 95 0.53 11.46 -13.33
N SER A 96 1.38 12.28 -12.71
CA SER A 96 0.97 13.17 -11.64
C SER A 96 0.05 14.22 -12.25
N LYS A 97 -1.27 13.98 -12.22
CA LYS A 97 -2.23 15.07 -12.40
C LYS A 97 -2.06 16.09 -11.27
#